data_AF-A0A6J4QGQ3-F1
#
_entry.id   AF-A0A6J4QGQ3-F1
#
_cell.length_a   1.000
_cell.length_b   1.000
_cell.length_c   1.000
_cell.angle_alpha   90.00
_cell.angle_beta   90.00
_cell.angle_gamma   90.00
#
_symmetry.space_group_name_H-M   'P 1'
#
loop_
_entity.id
_entity.type
_entity.pdbx_description
1 polymer ?
#
loop_
_entity_poly.entity_id
_entity_poly.type
_entity_poly.pdbx_seq_one_letter_code
_entity_poly.pdbx_strand_id
1 'polypeptide(L)'
;MSHSVKQRDAKHPVDPDFDPLDESFIANPYPHFARFRREAPIFYAPKIGFWVVSRYEDILKIVKDSDAYSNARVQEPMQPLTPEATQKLKEGVRVVPTTSTADPPNHRRTRAYASRAFSAKGSPSLSRSYARPRTT
;
A
#
# COMPACT_ATOMS: atom_id res chain seq x y z
N MET A 1 -3.47 -5.74 18.72
CA MET A 1 -4.00 -7.09 18.45
C MET A 1 -3.04 -7.78 17.49
N SER A 2 -2.12 -8.58 18.03
CA SER A 2 -1.11 -9.31 17.26
C SER A 2 -1.80 -10.44 16.50
N HIS A 3 -2.08 -10.23 15.21
CA HIS A 3 -2.60 -11.28 14.35
C HIS A 3 -1.41 -12.12 13.91
N SER A 4 -1.16 -13.19 14.66
CA SER A 4 -0.18 -14.22 14.31
C SER A 4 -0.61 -14.84 12.97
N VAL A 5 0.08 -14.47 11.90
CA VAL A 5 0.01 -15.20 10.64
C VAL A 5 0.58 -16.58 10.94
N LYS A 6 -0.30 -17.57 11.11
CA LYS A 6 0.12 -18.98 11.21
C LYS A 6 0.97 -19.27 9.97
N GLN A 7 2.25 -19.53 10.19
CA GLN A 7 3.18 -19.95 9.16
C GLN A 7 2.66 -21.25 8.56
N ARG A 8 1.95 -21.15 7.43
CA ARG A 8 1.42 -22.28 6.69
C ARG A 8 2.52 -22.79 5.76
N ASP A 9 3.06 -23.95 6.11
CA ASP A 9 3.80 -24.94 5.30
C ASP A 9 4.80 -24.47 4.22
N ALA A 10 5.96 -25.13 4.18
CA ALA A 10 7.17 -24.85 3.39
C ALA A 10 7.05 -24.92 1.84
N LYS A 11 5.88 -24.62 1.25
CA LYS A 11 5.62 -24.82 -0.19
C LYS A 11 5.81 -23.57 -1.06
N HIS A 12 6.10 -22.42 -0.47
CA HIS A 12 6.21 -21.15 -1.19
C HIS A 12 7.61 -20.55 -1.03
N PRO A 13 8.17 -19.91 -2.08
CA PRO A 13 9.47 -19.28 -2.01
C PRO A 13 9.56 -18.25 -0.87
N VAL A 14 10.71 -18.20 -0.21
CA VAL A 14 11.03 -17.25 0.86
C VAL A 14 12.28 -16.49 0.45
N ASP A 15 12.22 -15.15 0.50
CA ASP A 15 13.38 -14.27 0.31
C ASP A 15 13.66 -13.55 1.64
N PRO A 16 14.61 -14.04 2.46
CA PRO A 16 14.92 -13.45 3.76
C PRO A 16 15.60 -12.09 3.64
N ASP A 17 16.24 -11.81 2.52
CA ASP A 17 17.09 -10.63 2.32
C ASP A 17 16.34 -9.47 1.66
N PHE A 18 15.14 -9.72 1.12
CA PHE A 18 14.33 -8.68 0.50
C PHE A 18 13.98 -7.56 1.48
N ASP A 19 14.45 -6.36 1.15
CA ASP A 19 14.16 -5.11 1.85
C ASP A 19 13.77 -4.02 0.85
N PRO A 20 12.51 -3.56 0.83
CA PRO A 20 12.10 -2.46 -0.05
C PRO A 20 12.65 -1.10 0.38
N LEU A 21 13.31 -1.01 1.55
CA LEU A 21 13.99 0.19 2.03
C LEU A 21 15.50 0.18 1.72
N ASP A 22 16.00 -0.88 1.06
CA ASP A 22 17.39 -0.92 0.58
C ASP A 22 17.64 0.18 -0.46
N GLU A 23 18.81 0.83 -0.40
CA GLU A 23 19.16 1.95 -1.28
C GLU A 23 19.08 1.56 -2.76
N SER A 24 19.50 0.34 -3.11
CA SER A 24 19.46 -0.13 -4.49
C SER A 24 18.03 -0.30 -5.00
N PHE A 25 17.14 -0.77 -4.12
CA PHE A 25 15.72 -0.94 -4.44
C PHE A 25 15.02 0.42 -4.58
N ILE A 26 15.30 1.37 -3.67
CA ILE A 26 14.75 2.73 -3.72
C ILE A 26 15.24 3.45 -4.99
N ALA A 27 16.52 3.34 -5.32
CA ALA A 27 17.11 4.01 -6.48
C ALA A 27 16.55 3.48 -7.80
N ASN A 28 16.37 2.16 -7.92
CA ASN A 28 15.83 1.55 -9.13
C ASN A 28 15.15 0.19 -8.83
N PRO A 29 13.84 0.15 -8.59
CA PRO A 29 13.15 -1.10 -8.25
C PRO A 29 12.83 -1.99 -9.47
N TYR A 30 12.91 -1.47 -10.69
CA TYR A 30 12.46 -2.18 -11.89
C TYR A 30 13.25 -3.47 -12.20
N PRO A 31 14.59 -3.51 -12.06
CA PRO A 31 15.35 -4.75 -12.19
C PRO A 31 14.93 -5.82 -11.17
N HIS A 32 14.65 -5.42 -9.92
CA HIS A 32 14.16 -6.33 -8.88
C HIS A 32 12.79 -6.90 -9.27
N PHE A 33 11.85 -6.06 -9.70
CA PHE A 33 10.54 -6.54 -10.18
C PHE A 33 10.64 -7.46 -11.40
N ALA A 34 11.58 -7.20 -12.32
CA ALA A 34 11.83 -8.06 -13.46
C ALA A 34 12.34 -9.45 -13.02
N ARG A 35 13.27 -9.50 -12.06
CA ARG A 35 13.75 -10.74 -11.43
C ARG A 35 12.61 -11.49 -10.75
N PHE A 36 11.83 -10.83 -9.90
CA PHE A 36 10.71 -11.45 -9.18
C PHE A 36 9.70 -12.07 -10.14
N ARG A 37 9.25 -11.35 -11.17
CA ARG A 37 8.28 -11.88 -12.13
C ARG A 37 8.77 -13.13 -12.86
N ARG A 38 10.08 -13.23 -13.11
CA ARG A 38 10.71 -14.37 -13.80
C ARG A 38 10.93 -15.57 -12.88
N GLU A 39 11.43 -15.33 -11.67
CA GLU A 39 11.99 -16.38 -10.80
C GLU A 39 11.07 -16.75 -9.63
N ALA A 40 10.52 -15.75 -8.94
CA ALA A 40 9.70 -15.93 -7.75
C ALA A 40 8.60 -14.85 -7.74
N PRO A 41 7.51 -15.02 -8.52
CA PRO A 41 6.51 -13.97 -8.71
C PRO A 41 5.69 -13.69 -7.44
N ILE A 42 5.62 -14.68 -6.54
CA ILE A 42 5.03 -14.61 -5.21
C ILE A 42 6.01 -15.25 -4.24
N PHE A 43 6.41 -14.51 -3.20
CA PHE A 43 7.28 -15.02 -2.14
C PHE A 43 6.98 -14.35 -0.82
N TYR A 44 7.34 -15.00 0.28
CA TYR A 44 7.27 -14.40 1.61
C TYR A 44 8.60 -13.71 1.94
N ALA A 45 8.55 -12.49 2.47
CA ALA A 45 9.70 -11.71 2.90
C ALA A 45 9.68 -11.55 4.44
N PRO A 46 10.37 -12.43 5.19
CA PRO A 46 10.39 -12.43 6.65
C PRO A 46 10.84 -11.10 7.26
N LYS A 47 11.79 -10.40 6.62
CA LYS A 47 12.35 -9.14 7.10
C LYS A 47 11.30 -8.03 7.27
N ILE A 48 10.31 -8.00 6.39
CA ILE A 48 9.18 -7.06 6.45
C ILE A 48 7.88 -7.70 6.95
N GLY A 49 7.82 -9.03 7.02
CA GLY A 49 6.63 -9.77 7.47
C GLY A 49 5.48 -9.76 6.46
N PHE A 50 5.77 -9.60 5.16
CA PHE A 50 4.77 -9.52 4.10
C PHE A 50 5.00 -10.55 2.98
N TRP A 51 3.91 -10.89 2.31
CA TRP A 51 3.96 -11.51 0.99
C TRP A 51 4.23 -10.45 -0.07
N VAL A 52 5.17 -10.73 -0.97
CA VAL A 52 5.47 -9.88 -2.14
C VAL A 52 4.85 -10.51 -3.36
N VAL A 53 4.07 -9.72 -4.11
CA VAL A 53 3.38 -10.15 -5.34
C VAL A 53 3.79 -9.20 -6.47
N SER A 54 4.29 -9.74 -7.58
CA SER A 54 4.89 -8.92 -8.65
C SER A 54 4.21 -9.05 -10.01
N ARG A 55 3.32 -10.04 -10.20
CA ARG A 55 2.56 -10.23 -11.45
C ARG A 55 1.31 -9.36 -11.46
N TYR A 56 1.10 -8.69 -12.60
CA TYR A 56 -0.04 -7.80 -12.80
C TYR A 56 -1.38 -8.51 -12.60
N GLU A 57 -1.54 -9.72 -13.14
CA GLU A 57 -2.77 -10.51 -13.04
C GLU A 57 -3.13 -10.87 -11.58
N ASP A 58 -2.13 -11.18 -10.76
CA ASP A 58 -2.33 -11.53 -9.35
C ASP A 58 -2.65 -10.28 -8.52
N ILE A 59 -1.95 -9.17 -8.78
CA ILE A 59 -2.23 -7.87 -8.16
C ILE A 59 -3.68 -7.44 -8.49
N LEU A 60 -4.11 -7.57 -9.75
CA LEU A 60 -5.48 -7.21 -10.13
C LEU A 60 -6.54 -8.07 -9.43
N LYS A 61 -6.29 -9.36 -9.22
CA LYS A 61 -7.20 -10.24 -8.47
C LYS A 61 -7.31 -9.78 -7.03
N ILE A 62 -6.17 -9.54 -6.38
CA ILE A 62 -6.08 -9.08 -4.98
C ILE A 62 -6.82 -7.75 -4.80
N VAL A 63 -6.54 -6.76 -5.64
CA VAL A 63 -7.13 -5.41 -5.54
C VAL A 63 -8.66 -5.43 -5.75
N LYS A 64 -9.20 -6.41 -6.47
CA LYS A 64 -10.64 -6.53 -6.73
C LYS A 64 -11.39 -7.28 -5.62
N ASP A 65 -10.70 -8.08 -4.81
CA ASP A 65 -11.28 -8.91 -3.76
C ASP A 65 -11.06 -8.29 -2.38
N SER A 66 -11.81 -7.23 -2.07
CA SER A 66 -11.72 -6.54 -0.78
C SER A 66 -12.25 -7.36 0.39
N ASP A 67 -12.97 -8.44 0.13
CA ASP A 67 -13.52 -9.32 1.18
C ASP A 67 -12.43 -10.27 1.68
N ALA A 68 -11.57 -10.77 0.79
CA ALA A 68 -10.40 -11.58 1.15
C ALA A 68 -9.19 -10.72 1.56
N TYR A 69 -9.00 -9.54 0.96
CA TYR A 69 -7.83 -8.69 1.16
C TYR A 69 -8.21 -7.30 1.72
N SER A 70 -8.08 -7.17 3.04
CA SER A 70 -8.36 -5.93 3.79
C SER A 70 -7.30 -4.84 3.56
N ASN A 71 -7.74 -3.58 3.52
CA ASN A 71 -6.91 -2.39 3.44
C ASN A 71 -6.46 -1.86 4.83
N ALA A 72 -6.87 -2.49 5.92
CA ALA A 72 -6.63 -2.00 7.29
C ALA A 72 -5.14 -1.79 7.62
N ARG A 73 -4.25 -2.51 6.93
CA ARG A 73 -2.79 -2.48 7.17
C ARG A 73 -2.00 -1.58 6.21
N VAL A 74 -2.66 -0.90 5.26
CA VAL A 74 -1.99 -0.12 4.20
C VAL A 74 -1.09 1.00 4.75
N GLN A 75 -1.41 1.56 5.93
CA GLN A 75 -0.64 2.62 6.57
C GLN A 75 0.11 2.16 7.83
N GLU A 76 0.19 0.85 8.07
CA GLU A 76 1.01 0.35 9.18
C GLU A 76 2.49 0.63 8.90
N PRO A 77 3.24 1.13 9.89
CA PRO A 77 4.68 1.26 9.77
C PRO A 77 5.34 -0.08 9.46
N MET A 78 6.26 -0.09 8.48
CA MET A 78 7.04 -1.30 8.15
C MET A 78 7.99 -1.73 9.27
N GLN A 79 8.42 -0.77 10.10
CA GLN A 79 9.22 -1.02 11.30
C GLN A 79 8.41 -0.72 12.55
N PRO A 80 8.59 -1.49 13.64
CA PRO A 80 7.87 -1.25 14.88
C PRO A 80 8.25 0.12 15.45
N LEU A 81 7.23 0.86 15.88
CA LEU A 81 7.43 2.12 16.58
C LEU A 81 8.10 1.89 17.93
N THR A 82 8.92 2.83 18.37
CA THR A 82 9.48 2.81 19.72
C THR A 82 8.36 2.94 20.76
N PRO A 83 8.57 2.45 22.00
CA PRO A 83 7.59 2.63 23.08
C PRO A 83 7.23 4.10 23.32
N GLU A 84 8.22 5.00 23.23
CA GLU A 84 8.02 6.44 23.37
C GLU A 84 7.14 7.01 22.25
N ALA A 85 7.43 6.68 20.98
CA ALA A 85 6.62 7.13 19.85
C ALA A 85 5.18 6.60 19.94
N THR A 86 5.03 5.34 20.36
CA THR A 86 3.71 4.72 20.57
C THR A 86 2.92 5.44 21.67
N GLN A 87 3.59 5.83 22.76
CA GLN A 87 2.96 6.55 23.86
C GLN A 87 2.50 7.95 23.43
N LYS A 88 3.36 8.71 22.74
CA LYS A 88 3.01 10.05 22.22
C LYS A 88 1.83 10.01 21.23
N LEU A 89 1.77 8.98 20.38
CA LEU A 89 0.63 8.81 19.46
C LEU A 89 -0.68 8.59 20.22
N LYS A 90 -0.67 7.83 21.32
CA LYS A 90 -1.88 7.59 22.13
C LYS A 90 -2.40 8.85 22.83
N GLU A 91 -1.53 9.80 23.12
CA GLU A 91 -1.87 11.02 23.89
C GLU A 91 -2.69 12.03 23.08
N GLY A 92 -2.65 12.00 21.74
CA GLY A 92 -3.35 13.00 20.93
C GLY A 92 -3.75 12.57 19.52
N VAL A 93 -3.35 11.40 19.04
CA VAL A 93 -3.64 10.96 17.67
C VAL A 93 -4.76 9.94 17.66
N ARG A 94 -5.94 10.39 17.21
CA ARG A 94 -7.05 9.50 16.88
C ARG A 94 -6.90 9.00 15.44
N VAL A 95 -6.35 7.81 15.29
CA VAL A 95 -6.31 7.13 13.98
C VAL A 95 -7.70 6.60 13.68
N VAL A 96 -8.38 7.22 12.72
CA VAL A 96 -9.65 6.71 12.17
C VAL A 96 -9.40 6.14 10.77
N PRO A 97 -10.02 5.01 10.39
CA PRO A 97 -9.94 4.51 9.02
C PRO A 97 -10.40 5.59 8.04
N THR A 98 -9.51 5.95 7.11
CA THR A 98 -9.80 6.90 6.04
C THR A 98 -10.20 6.13 4.77
N THR A 99 -10.48 6.82 3.66
CA THR A 99 -10.80 6.15 2.40
C THR A 99 -9.72 5.16 1.95
N SER A 100 -8.43 5.36 2.27
CA SER A 100 -7.38 4.42 1.84
C SER A 100 -7.18 3.22 2.77
N THR A 101 -7.61 3.33 4.04
CA THR A 101 -7.38 2.30 5.07
C THR A 101 -8.66 1.62 5.56
N ALA A 102 -9.82 2.08 5.10
CA ALA A 102 -11.10 1.46 5.42
C ALA A 102 -11.43 0.31 4.46
N ASP A 103 -12.13 -0.68 4.99
CA ASP A 103 -12.82 -1.71 4.21
C ASP A 103 -14.31 -1.35 4.02
N PRO A 104 -15.03 -2.04 3.11
CA PRO A 104 -16.49 -1.95 3.06
C PRO A 104 -17.12 -2.27 4.44
N PRO A 105 -18.22 -1.58 4.82
CA PRO A 105 -18.96 -0.58 4.05
C PRO A 105 -18.39 0.85 4.14
N ASN A 106 -17.46 1.12 5.08
CA ASN A 106 -16.93 2.46 5.33
C ASN A 106 -16.20 3.03 4.11
N HIS A 107 -15.39 2.19 3.43
CA HIS A 107 -14.73 2.54 2.17
C HIS A 107 -15.73 3.03 1.11
N ARG A 108 -16.84 2.31 0.92
CA ARG A 108 -17.87 2.64 -0.08
C ARG A 108 -18.49 4.00 0.21
N ARG A 109 -18.76 4.28 1.48
CA ARG A 109 -19.32 5.56 1.94
C ARG A 109 -18.35 6.72 1.69
N THR A 110 -17.11 6.62 2.17
CA THR A 110 -16.13 7.72 2.05
C THR A 110 -15.69 7.94 0.60
N ARG A 111 -15.55 6.87 -0.19
CA ARG A 111 -15.21 6.97 -1.62
C ARG A 111 -16.32 7.62 -2.45
N ALA A 112 -17.60 7.41 -2.11
CA ALA A 112 -18.70 8.06 -2.80
C ALA A 112 -18.63 9.61 -2.70
N TYR A 113 -18.28 10.14 -1.53
CA TYR A 113 -18.08 11.57 -1.35
C TYR A 113 -16.87 12.09 -2.12
N ALA A 114 -15.72 11.41 -1.99
CA ALA A 114 -14.49 11.81 -2.68
C ALA A 114 -14.65 11.79 -4.22
N SER A 115 -15.30 10.76 -4.77
CA SER A 115 -15.44 10.60 -6.23
C SER A 115 -16.26 11.71 -6.88
N ARG A 116 -17.19 12.34 -6.13
CA ARG A 116 -17.96 13.49 -6.64
C ARG A 116 -17.06 14.71 -6.87
N ALA A 117 -16.07 14.94 -6.00
CA ALA A 117 -15.13 16.05 -6.14
C ALA A 117 -14.17 15.86 -7.33
N PHE A 118 -13.82 14.61 -7.64
CA PHE A 118 -12.94 14.27 -8.78
C PHE A 118 -13.70 13.95 -10.07
N SER A 119 -15.01 14.18 -10.12
CA SER A 119 -15.78 14.06 -11.36
C SER A 119 -15.43 15.20 -12.32
N ALA A 120 -15.51 14.96 -13.62
CA ALA A 120 -15.32 15.99 -14.65
C ALA A 120 -16.24 17.22 -14.45
N LYS A 121 -17.42 17.04 -13.83
CA LYS A 121 -18.33 18.14 -13.48
C LYS A 121 -18.01 18.82 -12.15
N GLY A 122 -17.30 18.12 -11.25
CA GLY A 122 -16.97 18.56 -9.89
C GLY A 122 -15.56 19.15 -9.74
N SER A 123 -14.68 18.93 -10.73
CA SER A 123 -13.37 19.56 -10.82
C SER A 123 -13.51 20.93 -11.50
N PRO A 124 -13.40 22.08 -10.79
CA PRO A 124 -13.15 23.35 -11.46
C PRO A 124 -11.91 23.18 -12.32
N SER A 125 -11.86 23.76 -13.52
CA SER A 125 -10.72 23.57 -14.42
C SER A 125 -9.40 23.98 -13.72
N LEU A 126 -8.69 23.01 -13.16
CA LEU A 126 -7.38 23.20 -12.52
C LEU A 126 -6.32 23.65 -13.55
N SER A 127 -6.68 23.67 -14.83
CA SER A 127 -5.88 24.18 -15.94
C SER A 127 -5.74 25.71 -15.96
N ARG A 128 -6.60 26.48 -15.28
CA ARG A 128 -6.56 27.95 -15.39
C ARG A 128 -5.37 28.60 -14.67
N SER A 129 -4.66 27.85 -13.80
CA SER A 129 -3.55 28.36 -12.99
C SER A 129 -2.15 27.97 -13.52
N TYR A 130 -2.07 27.10 -14.53
CA TYR A 130 -0.81 26.53 -15.04
C TYR A 130 -0.46 26.93 -16.49
N ALA A 131 -1.22 27.85 -17.09
CA ALA A 131 -0.83 28.43 -18.37
C ALA A 131 0.43 29.29 -18.20
N ARG A 132 1.61 28.71 -18.47
CA ARG A 132 2.83 29.51 -18.62
C ARG A 132 2.60 30.56 -19.72
N PRO A 133 2.99 31.84 -19.51
CA PRO A 133 2.96 32.80 -20.60
C PRO A 133 3.85 32.30 -21.73
N ARG A 134 3.34 32.29 -22.97
CA ARG A 134 4.15 32.06 -24.15
C ARG A 134 5.10 33.25 -24.27
N THR A 135 6.37 33.05 -23.96
CA THR A 135 7.43 34.00 -24.32
C THR A 135 7.57 34.02 -25.84
N THR A 136 7.38 35.21 -26.42
CA THR A 136 7.78 35.61 -27.77
C THR A 136 9.29 35.58 -27.96
#